data_AF-A0A7K4FLR4-F1
#
_entry.id   AF-A0A7K4FLR4-F1
#
_cell.length_a   1.000
_cell.length_b   1.000
_cell.length_c   1.000
_cell.angle_alpha   90.00
_cell.angle_beta   90.00
_cell.angle_gamma   90.00
#
_symmetry.space_group_name_H-M   'P 1'
#
loop_
_entity.id
_entity.type
_entity.pdbx_description
1 polymer ?
#
loop_
_entity_poly.entity_id
_entity_poly.type
_entity_poly.pdbx_seq_one_letter_code
_entity_poly.pdbx_strand_id
1 'polypeptide(L)'
;TIIGIGATVHMAMEAAMELEENGINAEVIDLRSIKPLDTDTVIRSVGKTGSLLVADEDYAAFGLASEITSAVSHALFGKLDKAPESIVSPDVPVPYSQPMEKYWLPDTQKIVNRVMEMFKK
;
A
#
# COMPACT_ATOMS: atom_id res chain seq x y z
N THR A 1 -4.77 -6.73 2.54
CA THR A 1 -3.40 -6.92 2.03
C THR A 1 -2.70 -5.57 1.93
N ILE A 2 -1.46 -5.48 2.41
CA ILE A 2 -0.58 -4.33 2.24
C ILE A 2 0.54 -4.75 1.27
N ILE A 3 0.75 -3.97 0.23
CA ILE A 3 1.81 -4.21 -0.75
C ILE A 3 2.91 -3.18 -0.52
N GLY A 4 4.17 -3.62 -0.51
CA GLY A 4 5.34 -2.76 -0.49
C GLY A 4 6.34 -3.13 -1.58
N ILE A 5 7.21 -2.19 -1.91
CA ILE A 5 8.38 -2.38 -2.76
C ILE A 5 9.58 -1.61 -2.22
N GLY A 6 10.76 -2.23 -2.24
CA GLY A 6 11.98 -1.60 -1.71
C GLY A 6 11.84 -1.28 -0.22
N ALA A 7 12.13 -0.03 0.17
CA ALA A 7 12.13 0.40 1.56
C ALA A 7 10.75 0.31 2.24
N THR A 8 9.67 0.51 1.46
CA THR A 8 8.29 0.49 1.98
C THR A 8 7.85 -0.89 2.49
N VAL A 9 8.55 -1.97 2.10
CA VAL A 9 8.30 -3.32 2.63
C VAL A 9 8.54 -3.37 4.14
N HIS A 10 9.63 -2.74 4.61
CA HIS A 10 9.95 -2.70 6.03
C HIS A 10 8.90 -1.91 6.81
N MET A 11 8.49 -0.75 6.26
CA MET A 11 7.43 0.08 6.85
C MET A 11 6.09 -0.68 6.90
N ALA A 12 5.77 -1.45 5.85
CA ALA A 12 4.56 -2.27 5.80
C ALA A 12 4.59 -3.43 6.82
N MET A 13 5.75 -4.06 7.03
CA MET A 13 5.93 -5.09 8.05
C MET A 13 5.76 -4.53 9.46
N GLU A 14 6.37 -3.38 9.77
CA GLU A 14 6.20 -2.69 11.05
C GLU A 14 4.74 -2.28 11.26
N ALA A 15 4.10 -1.74 10.22
CA ALA A 15 2.70 -1.35 10.28
C ALA A 15 1.78 -2.56 10.54
N ALA A 16 2.08 -3.71 9.95
CA ALA A 16 1.32 -4.93 10.19
C ALA A 16 1.40 -5.40 11.65
N MET A 17 2.56 -5.24 12.31
CA MET A 17 2.72 -5.54 13.74
C MET A 17 1.87 -4.61 14.60
N GLU A 18 1.89 -3.29 14.33
CA GLU A 18 1.08 -2.31 15.09
C GLU A 18 -0.43 -2.49 14.83
N LEU A 19 -0.81 -2.83 13.60
CA LEU A 19 -2.20 -3.11 13.24
C LEU A 19 -2.74 -4.37 13.95
N GLU A 20 -1.89 -5.37 14.20
CA GLU A 20 -2.26 -6.57 14.94
C GLU A 20 -2.67 -6.24 16.39
N GLU A 21 -1.99 -5.29 17.04
CA GLU A 21 -2.37 -4.79 18.37
C GLU A 21 -3.76 -4.14 18.39
N ASN A 22 -4.21 -3.63 17.23
CA ASN A 22 -5.53 -3.05 17.00
C ASN A 22 -6.54 -4.07 16.44
N GLY A 23 -6.20 -5.37 16.42
CA GLY A 23 -7.06 -6.44 15.95
C GLY A 23 -7.17 -6.56 14.42
N ILE A 24 -6.31 -5.89 13.66
CA ILE A 24 -6.26 -5.96 12.20
C ILE A 24 -5.09 -6.85 11.78
N ASN A 25 -5.39 -8.05 11.30
CA ASN A 25 -4.38 -8.95 10.74
C ASN A 25 -4.15 -8.62 9.26
N ALA A 26 -2.99 -8.05 8.94
CA ALA A 26 -2.62 -7.64 7.59
C ALA A 26 -1.63 -8.63 6.93
N GLU A 27 -1.97 -9.12 5.74
CA GLU A 27 -0.99 -9.79 4.87
C GLU A 27 -0.11 -8.75 4.17
N VAL A 28 1.21 -8.84 4.37
CA VAL A 28 2.21 -7.99 3.70
C VAL A 28 2.82 -8.75 2.51
N ILE A 29 2.85 -8.11 1.35
CA ILE A 29 3.49 -8.63 0.14
C ILE A 29 4.63 -7.70 -0.28
N ASP A 30 5.83 -8.27 -0.34
CA ASP A 30 6.97 -7.69 -1.07
C ASP A 30 6.85 -8.07 -2.55
N LEU A 31 6.64 -7.09 -3.42
CA LEU A 31 6.47 -7.34 -4.86
C LEU A 31 7.70 -7.94 -5.52
N ARG A 32 8.90 -7.53 -5.09
CA ARG A 32 10.22 -7.84 -5.66
C ARG A 32 10.44 -7.45 -7.13
N SER A 33 9.51 -7.76 -8.02
CA SER A 33 9.58 -7.53 -9.46
C SER A 33 8.48 -6.57 -9.92
N ILE A 34 8.89 -5.46 -10.55
CA ILE A 34 7.96 -4.51 -11.20
C ILE A 34 7.55 -5.04 -12.58
N LYS A 35 8.49 -5.66 -13.30
CA LYS A 35 8.25 -6.20 -14.64
C LYS A 35 9.03 -7.51 -14.84
N PRO A 36 8.33 -8.65 -15.03
CA PRO A 36 6.87 -8.81 -14.97
C PRO A 36 6.33 -8.61 -13.54
N LEU A 37 5.14 -8.02 -13.43
CA LEU A 37 4.43 -7.85 -12.17
C LEU A 37 3.74 -9.17 -11.78
N ASP A 38 3.94 -9.66 -10.56
CA ASP A 38 3.25 -10.85 -10.04
C ASP A 38 1.81 -10.50 -9.60
N THR A 39 0.95 -10.27 -10.58
CA THR A 39 -0.47 -9.95 -10.36
C THR A 39 -1.23 -11.11 -9.72
N ASP A 40 -0.84 -12.35 -10.00
CA ASP A 40 -1.54 -13.54 -9.51
C ASP A 40 -1.46 -13.66 -7.99
N THR A 41 -0.28 -13.40 -7.42
CA THR A 41 -0.08 -13.39 -5.96
C THR A 41 -0.86 -12.26 -5.31
N VAL A 42 -0.81 -11.06 -5.91
CA VAL A 42 -1.55 -9.89 -5.42
C VAL A 42 -3.06 -10.14 -5.42
N ILE A 43 -3.64 -10.56 -6.54
CA ILE A 43 -5.08 -10.80 -6.69
C ILE A 43 -5.54 -11.90 -5.74
N ARG A 44 -4.77 -12.97 -5.57
CA ARG A 44 -5.10 -14.06 -4.64
C ARG A 44 -5.17 -13.60 -3.19
N SER A 45 -4.19 -12.81 -2.74
CA SER A 45 -4.17 -12.28 -1.37
C SER A 45 -5.29 -11.25 -1.14
N VAL A 46 -5.50 -10.32 -2.09
CA VAL A 46 -6.58 -9.33 -1.98
C VAL A 46 -7.94 -10.02 -2.02
N GLY A 47 -8.12 -11.04 -2.84
CA GLY A 47 -9.37 -11.82 -2.89
C GLY A 47 -9.67 -12.56 -1.58
N LYS A 48 -8.64 -12.90 -0.79
CA LYS A 48 -8.78 -13.48 0.54
C LYS A 48 -9.10 -12.42 1.60
N THR A 49 -8.45 -11.26 1.56
CA THR A 49 -8.56 -10.23 2.61
C THR A 49 -9.63 -9.17 2.35
N GLY A 50 -10.14 -9.08 1.12
CA GLY A 50 -11.20 -8.15 0.71
C GLY A 50 -10.76 -6.69 0.56
N SER A 51 -9.53 -6.31 0.94
CA SER A 51 -9.06 -4.92 0.93
C SER A 51 -7.58 -4.82 0.53
N LEU A 52 -7.21 -3.75 -0.18
CA LEU A 52 -5.85 -3.48 -0.65
C LEU A 52 -5.37 -2.09 -0.23
N LEU A 53 -4.15 -2.03 0.30
CA LEU A 53 -3.35 -0.80 0.42
C LEU A 53 -1.98 -1.02 -0.27
N VAL A 54 -1.56 -0.11 -1.13
CA VAL A 54 -0.20 -0.13 -1.73
C VAL A 54 0.65 0.98 -1.12
N ALA A 55 1.84 0.67 -0.61
CA ALA A 55 2.83 1.64 -0.17
C ALA A 55 3.94 1.73 -1.23
N ASP A 56 4.18 2.94 -1.74
CA ASP A 56 5.14 3.21 -2.81
C ASP A 56 5.78 4.60 -2.57
N GLU A 57 7.08 4.74 -2.82
CA GLU A 57 7.80 6.03 -2.65
C GLU A 57 7.67 6.92 -3.89
N ASP A 58 7.16 6.38 -5.00
CA ASP A 58 6.92 7.14 -6.22
C ASP A 58 5.62 7.95 -6.14
N TYR A 59 5.38 8.75 -7.17
CA TYR A 59 4.17 9.55 -7.31
C TYR A 59 2.93 8.68 -7.60
N ALA A 60 1.76 9.19 -7.24
CA ALA A 60 0.49 8.53 -7.55
C ALA A 60 0.30 8.33 -9.07
N ALA A 61 0.40 9.41 -9.83
CA ALA A 61 0.07 9.41 -11.25
C ALA A 61 1.12 8.63 -12.04
N PHE A 62 0.65 7.66 -12.83
CA PHE A 62 1.50 6.79 -13.67
C PHE A 62 2.54 5.97 -12.90
N GLY A 63 2.44 5.90 -11.56
CA GLY A 63 3.29 5.10 -10.70
C GLY A 63 2.82 3.64 -10.57
N LEU A 64 3.63 2.83 -9.90
CA LEU A 64 3.38 1.40 -9.71
C LEU A 64 2.10 1.16 -8.88
N ALA A 65 1.87 1.99 -7.87
CA ALA A 65 0.63 1.94 -7.09
C ALA A 65 -0.64 2.06 -7.97
N SER A 66 -0.62 2.92 -8.98
CA SER A 66 -1.75 3.07 -9.93
C SER A 66 -1.97 1.82 -10.79
N GLU A 67 -0.89 1.20 -11.28
CA GLU A 67 -1.00 -0.02 -12.08
C GLU A 67 -1.57 -1.19 -11.25
N ILE A 68 -1.08 -1.37 -10.02
CA ILE A 68 -1.53 -2.44 -9.13
C ILE A 68 -2.99 -2.25 -8.74
N THR A 69 -3.37 -1.04 -8.31
CA THR A 69 -4.75 -0.73 -7.93
C THR A 69 -5.70 -0.91 -9.12
N SER A 70 -5.30 -0.55 -10.34
CA SER A 70 -6.06 -0.80 -11.56
C SER A 70 -6.23 -2.30 -11.84
N ALA A 71 -5.14 -3.07 -11.84
CA ALA A 71 -5.16 -4.51 -12.10
C ALA A 71 -6.07 -5.25 -11.10
N VAL A 72 -5.97 -4.91 -9.82
CA VAL A 72 -6.80 -5.49 -8.76
C VAL A 72 -8.27 -5.08 -8.89
N SER A 73 -8.54 -3.81 -9.17
CA SER A 73 -9.91 -3.31 -9.36
C SER A 73 -10.59 -4.00 -10.53
N HIS A 74 -9.89 -4.25 -11.64
CA HIS A 74 -10.42 -5.00 -12.78
C HIS A 74 -10.64 -6.48 -12.45
N ALA A 75 -9.69 -7.14 -11.78
CA ALA A 75 -9.77 -8.57 -11.51
C ALA A 75 -10.81 -8.92 -10.42
N LEU A 76 -11.01 -8.04 -9.45
CA LEU A 76 -11.86 -8.27 -8.27
C LEU A 76 -13.06 -7.32 -8.19
N PHE A 77 -13.49 -6.75 -9.32
CA PHE A 77 -14.65 -5.88 -9.37
C PHE A 77 -15.89 -6.55 -8.74
N GLY A 78 -16.52 -5.85 -7.78
CA GLY A 78 -17.68 -6.35 -7.03
C GLY A 78 -17.37 -7.38 -5.93
N LYS A 79 -16.09 -7.72 -5.69
CA LYS A 79 -15.65 -8.64 -4.62
C LYS A 79 -14.83 -7.96 -3.52
N LEU A 80 -14.48 -6.70 -3.70
CA LEU A 80 -13.72 -5.93 -2.72
C LEU A 80 -14.66 -5.36 -1.65
N ASP A 81 -14.27 -5.50 -0.38
CA ASP A 81 -14.99 -4.93 0.75
C ASP A 81 -14.83 -3.40 0.82
N LYS A 82 -13.70 -2.89 0.28
CA LYS A 82 -13.33 -1.47 0.28
C LYS A 82 -12.64 -1.12 -1.03
N ALA A 83 -12.69 0.16 -1.40
CA ALA A 83 -11.90 0.65 -2.53
C ALA A 83 -10.40 0.41 -2.28
N PRO A 84 -9.63 -0.07 -3.28
CA PRO A 84 -8.18 -0.09 -3.18
C PRO A 84 -7.61 1.30 -2.95
N GLU A 85 -6.61 1.40 -2.11
CA GLU A 85 -5.95 2.66 -1.81
C GLU A 85 -4.44 2.56 -1.90
N SER A 86 -3.77 3.70 -1.89
CA SER A 86 -2.31 3.77 -1.91
C SER A 86 -1.77 4.91 -1.04
N ILE A 87 -0.65 4.65 -0.37
CA ILE A 87 0.24 5.65 0.20
C ILE A 87 1.39 5.85 -0.77
N VAL A 88 1.48 7.07 -1.28
CA VAL A 88 2.44 7.51 -2.29
C VAL A 88 3.02 8.86 -1.88
N SER A 89 4.14 9.23 -2.49
CA SER A 89 4.71 10.55 -2.26
C SER A 89 3.85 11.65 -2.90
N PRO A 90 3.71 12.83 -2.25
CA PRO A 90 2.99 13.97 -2.82
C PRO A 90 3.56 14.41 -4.17
N ASP A 91 2.69 14.91 -5.06
CA ASP A 91 3.03 15.34 -6.43
C ASP A 91 3.78 16.69 -6.45
N VAL A 92 4.94 16.70 -5.81
CA VAL A 92 5.91 17.80 -5.74
C VAL A 92 7.31 17.22 -5.72
N PRO A 93 8.34 17.92 -6.23
CA PRO A 93 9.72 17.45 -6.16
C PRO A 93 10.17 17.18 -4.72
N VAL A 94 11.06 16.18 -4.57
CA VAL A 94 11.62 15.80 -3.27
C VAL A 94 12.21 17.03 -2.55
N PRO A 95 11.74 17.35 -1.34
CA PRO A 95 12.28 18.47 -0.56
C PRO A 95 13.70 18.20 -0.08
N TYR A 96 14.56 19.22 -0.08
CA TYR A 96 15.93 19.11 0.45
C TYR A 96 15.98 19.00 1.98
N SER A 97 15.09 19.69 2.70
CA SER A 97 15.16 19.73 4.16
C SER A 97 14.68 18.41 4.75
N GLN A 98 15.48 17.81 5.63
CA GLN A 98 15.15 16.51 6.25
C GLN A 98 13.76 16.44 6.88
N PRO A 99 13.25 17.48 7.58
CA PRO A 99 11.88 17.42 8.11
C PRO A 99 10.81 17.34 7.01
N MET A 100 11.03 17.99 5.88
CA MET A 100 10.11 17.96 4.75
C MET A 100 10.24 16.68 3.94
N GLU A 101 11.46 16.13 3.78
CA GLU A 101 11.69 14.84 3.14
C GLU A 101 10.99 13.71 3.91
N LYS A 102 11.11 13.69 5.25
CA LYS A 102 10.38 12.73 6.10
C LYS A 102 8.86 12.86 5.97
N TYR A 103 8.37 14.10 5.86
CA TYR A 103 6.94 14.33 5.61
C TYR A 103 6.53 13.91 4.19
N TRP A 104 7.41 14.01 3.21
CA TRP A 104 7.14 13.68 1.82
C TRP A 104 7.11 12.16 1.60
N LEU A 105 8.10 11.42 2.12
CA LEU A 105 8.20 9.97 1.97
C LEU A 105 7.09 9.22 2.72
N PRO A 106 6.65 8.05 2.25
CA PRO A 106 5.87 7.10 3.04
C PRO A 106 6.55 6.76 4.37
N ASP A 107 5.74 6.45 5.38
CA ASP A 107 6.23 5.96 6.67
C ASP A 107 5.23 4.96 7.29
N THR A 108 5.69 4.23 8.30
CA THR A 108 4.92 3.22 9.03
C THR A 108 3.60 3.81 9.58
N GLN A 109 3.64 5.00 10.16
CA GLN A 109 2.46 5.61 10.79
C GLN A 109 1.41 6.03 9.75
N LYS A 110 1.83 6.51 8.57
CA LYS A 110 0.93 6.81 7.44
C LYS A 110 0.20 5.56 6.99
N ILE A 111 0.90 4.42 6.89
CA ILE A 111 0.30 3.13 6.54
C ILE A 111 -0.73 2.72 7.60
N VAL A 112 -0.36 2.72 8.88
CA VAL A 112 -1.25 2.35 9.99
C VAL A 112 -2.49 3.24 10.02
N ASN A 113 -2.29 4.56 9.99
CA ASN A 113 -3.39 5.53 10.03
C ASN A 113 -4.36 5.31 8.86
N ARG A 114 -3.82 5.07 7.66
CA ARG A 114 -4.65 4.84 6.48
C ARG A 114 -5.45 3.55 6.56
N VAL A 115 -4.83 2.46 6.99
CA VAL A 115 -5.56 1.20 7.23
C VAL A 115 -6.64 1.41 8.30
N MET A 116 -6.32 2.09 9.40
CA MET A 116 -7.32 2.37 10.44
C MET A 116 -8.48 3.23 9.92
N GLU A 117 -8.22 4.23 9.09
CA GLU A 117 -9.25 5.03 8.41
C GLU A 117 -10.13 4.18 7.49
N MET A 118 -9.53 3.31 6.67
CA MET A 118 -10.28 2.40 5.80
C MET A 118 -11.28 1.55 6.59
N PHE A 119 -10.94 1.14 7.82
CA PHE A 119 -11.77 0.26 8.66
C PHE A 119 -12.64 1.00 9.69
N LYS A 120 -12.55 2.33 9.81
CA LYS A 120 -13.50 3.13 10.60
C LYS A 120 -14.83 3.22 9.84
N LYS A 121 -15.92 2.89 10.54
CA LYS A 121 -17.31 3.05 10.05
C LYS A 121 -17.75 4.50 10.09
#